data_AF-A0A252F0M8-F1
#
_entry.id   AF-A0A252F0M8-F1
#
_cell.length_a   1.000
_cell.length_b   1.000
_cell.length_c   1.000
_cell.angle_alpha   90.00
_cell.angle_beta   90.00
_cell.angle_gamma   90.00
#
_symmetry.space_group_name_H-M   'P 1'
#
loop_
_entity.id
_entity.type
_entity.pdbx_description
1 polymer ?
#
loop_
_entity_poly.entity_id
_entity_poly.type
_entity_poly.pdbx_seq_one_letter_code
_entity_poly.pdbx_strand_id
1 'polypeptide(L)'
;MYTSFYVRPSAGEQVETTVALRPDTRPALLGTAVDQSGKPVAGALAVLTISGKTEPDRVVHVTYTDELGRFAFGPLEPGALYQVSLHADAMLRRSLEQPEE
;
A
#
# COMPACT_ATOMS: atom_id res chain seq x y z
N MET A 1 4.19 -5.48 14.28
CA MET A 1 4.24 -6.96 14.31
C MET A 1 3.02 -7.45 13.54
N TYR A 2 3.18 -8.11 12.40
CA TYR A 2 2.04 -8.64 11.63
C TYR A 2 1.77 -10.08 12.05
N THR A 3 0.50 -10.47 12.16
CA THR A 3 0.14 -11.87 12.39
C THR A 3 0.01 -12.56 11.04
N SER A 4 0.93 -13.46 10.75
CA SER A 4 0.81 -14.41 9.64
C SER A 4 0.74 -15.83 10.19
N PHE A 5 0.00 -16.68 9.50
CA PHE A 5 -0.02 -18.10 9.78
C PHE A 5 -0.12 -18.84 8.45
N TYR A 6 0.53 -20.00 8.37
CA TYR A 6 0.49 -20.88 7.22
C TYR A 6 -0.55 -21.97 7.48
N VAL A 7 -1.29 -22.35 6.43
CA VAL A 7 -2.24 -23.46 6.48
C VAL A 7 -2.04 -24.34 5.25
N ARG A 8 -2.08 -25.66 5.43
CA ARG A 8 -1.96 -26.65 4.35
C ARG A 8 -2.91 -27.84 4.62
N PRO A 9 -4.22 -27.67 4.36
CA PRO A 9 -5.23 -28.69 4.68
C PRO A 9 -5.22 -29.86 3.70
N SER A 10 -5.77 -31.00 4.12
CA SER A 10 -5.92 -32.26 3.36
C SER A 10 -7.36 -32.51 2.88
N ALA A 11 -7.57 -33.56 2.08
CA ALA A 11 -8.88 -33.92 1.54
C ALA A 11 -9.90 -34.21 2.64
N GLY A 12 -11.00 -33.46 2.64
CA GLY A 12 -12.08 -33.56 3.62
C GLY A 12 -11.83 -32.82 4.93
N GLU A 13 -10.72 -32.09 5.07
CA GLU A 13 -10.38 -31.36 6.29
C GLU A 13 -11.09 -30.01 6.37
N GLN A 14 -11.74 -29.72 7.49
CA GLN A 14 -12.22 -28.38 7.85
C GLN A 14 -11.26 -27.76 8.86
N VAL A 15 -10.72 -26.59 8.52
CA VAL A 15 -9.81 -25.84 9.40
C VAL A 15 -10.51 -24.56 9.82
N GLU A 16 -10.86 -24.48 11.10
CA GLU A 16 -11.34 -23.25 11.73
C GLU A 16 -10.19 -22.57 12.48
N THR A 17 -10.15 -21.24 12.46
CA THR A 17 -9.15 -20.47 13.18
C THR A 17 -9.75 -19.17 13.71
N THR A 18 -9.22 -18.70 14.83
CA THR A 18 -9.51 -17.37 15.40
C THR A 18 -8.19 -16.65 15.59
N VAL A 19 -8.06 -15.46 15.00
CA VAL A 19 -6.83 -14.67 15.03
C VAL A 19 -7.06 -13.43 15.89
N ALA A 20 -6.35 -13.35 17.02
CA ALA A 20 -6.32 -12.14 17.83
C ALA A 20 -5.36 -11.12 17.20
N LEU A 21 -5.91 -10.00 16.72
CA LEU A 21 -5.09 -8.88 16.28
C LEU A 21 -4.60 -8.10 17.50
N ARG A 22 -3.30 -7.81 17.53
CA ARG A 22 -2.72 -6.87 18.51
C ARG A 22 -2.68 -5.48 17.89
N PRO A 23 -2.93 -4.41 18.66
CA PRO A 23 -2.70 -3.06 18.18
C PRO A 23 -1.25 -2.90 17.69
N ASP A 24 -1.06 -2.42 16.46
CA ASP A 24 0.26 -2.00 15.99
C ASP A 24 0.50 -0.57 16.47
N THR A 25 1.59 -0.36 17.20
CA THR A 25 1.98 0.96 17.72
C THR A 25 2.77 1.78 16.70
N ARG A 26 3.13 1.18 15.56
CA ARG A 26 3.82 1.86 14.49
C ARG A 26 2.91 2.89 13.82
N PRO A 27 3.44 4.07 13.45
CA PRO A 27 2.65 5.08 12.80
C PRO A 27 2.17 4.62 11.42
N ALA A 28 1.09 5.23 10.96
CA ALA A 28 0.61 5.15 9.60
C ALA A 28 0.42 6.57 9.06
N LEU A 29 0.65 6.75 7.76
CA LEU A 29 0.32 7.97 7.04
C LEU A 29 -0.99 7.74 6.28
N LEU A 30 -1.99 8.54 6.59
CA LEU A 30 -3.27 8.59 5.86
C LEU A 30 -3.33 9.91 5.11
N GLY A 31 -3.72 9.88 3.84
CA GLY A 31 -3.81 11.07 3.01
C GLY A 31 -4.94 11.03 2.01
N THR A 32 -5.27 12.20 1.48
CA THR A 32 -6.27 12.38 0.43
C THR A 32 -5.64 13.23 -0.68
N ALA A 33 -5.63 12.71 -1.91
CA ALA A 33 -5.22 13.44 -3.10
C ALA A 33 -6.42 14.20 -3.67
N VAL A 34 -6.24 15.51 -3.88
CA VAL A 34 -7.24 16.39 -4.49
C VAL A 34 -6.60 17.20 -5.61
N ASP A 35 -7.40 17.60 -6.59
CA ASP A 35 -6.97 18.51 -7.66
C ASP A 35 -6.99 19.99 -7.20
N GLN A 36 -6.70 20.91 -8.12
CA GLN A 36 -6.67 22.36 -7.83
C GLN A 36 -8.04 22.92 -7.39
N SER A 37 -9.14 22.24 -7.70
CA SER A 37 -10.49 22.61 -7.29
C SER A 37 -10.91 21.98 -5.96
N GLY A 38 -10.05 21.14 -5.37
CA GLY A 38 -10.36 20.36 -4.15
C GLY A 38 -11.15 19.08 -4.42
N LYS A 39 -11.33 18.69 -5.69
CA LYS A 39 -12.02 17.44 -6.03
C LYS A 39 -11.08 16.25 -5.82
N PRO A 40 -11.55 15.13 -5.24
CA PRO A 40 -10.73 13.93 -5.07
C PRO A 40 -10.22 13.37 -6.39
N VAL A 41 -8.95 12.95 -6.39
CA VAL A 41 -8.30 12.32 -7.55
C VAL A 41 -8.18 10.82 -7.29
N ALA A 42 -8.99 10.03 -7.99
CA ALA A 42 -8.92 8.58 -7.95
C ALA A 42 -7.82 8.03 -8.88
N GLY A 43 -7.21 6.91 -8.52
CA GLY A 43 -6.22 6.23 -9.35
C GLY A 43 -4.88 6.95 -9.49
N ALA A 44 -4.60 7.96 -8.67
CA ALA A 44 -3.26 8.56 -8.62
C ALA A 44 -2.28 7.61 -7.95
N LEU A 45 -1.08 7.50 -8.52
CA LEU A 45 -0.01 6.66 -7.98
C LEU A 45 0.64 7.35 -6.79
N ALA A 46 0.54 6.75 -5.61
CA ALA A 46 1.23 7.18 -4.41
C ALA A 46 2.45 6.27 -4.19
N VAL A 47 3.64 6.88 -4.17
CA VAL A 47 4.92 6.19 -3.95
C VAL A 47 5.50 6.64 -2.61
N LEU A 48 5.81 5.67 -1.76
CA LEU A 48 6.53 5.89 -0.50
C LEU A 48 7.98 5.45 -0.66
N THR A 49 8.88 6.39 -0.45
CA THR A 49 10.33 6.18 -0.49
C THR A 49 10.88 6.40 0.92
N ILE A 50 11.66 5.46 1.44
CA ILE A 50 12.45 5.68 2.66
C ILE A 50 13.75 6.38 2.26
N SER A 51 14.10 7.46 2.97
CA SER A 51 15.34 8.20 2.72
C SER A 51 16.41 7.80 3.74
N GLY A 52 17.55 7.36 3.23
CA GLY A 52 18.71 6.98 4.03
C GLY A 52 19.74 8.10 4.08
N LYS A 53 20.32 8.38 5.24
CA LYS A 53 21.46 9.32 5.33
C LYS A 53 22.73 8.76 4.69
N THR A 54 22.93 7.45 4.79
CA THR A 54 24.13 6.73 4.34
C THR A 54 23.84 5.67 3.27
N GLU A 55 22.56 5.38 3.04
CA GLU A 55 22.09 4.41 2.04
C GLU A 55 21.29 5.14 0.96
N PRO A 56 21.27 4.65 -0.29
CA PRO A 56 20.42 5.19 -1.33
C PRO A 56 18.94 5.16 -0.93
N ASP A 57 18.21 6.19 -1.34
CA ASP A 57 16.75 6.23 -1.23
C ASP A 57 16.12 5.00 -1.89
N ARG A 58 15.12 4.40 -1.22
CA ARG A 58 14.49 3.16 -1.67
C ARG A 58 12.97 3.25 -1.64
N VAL A 59 12.32 2.84 -2.72
CA VAL A 59 10.87 2.67 -2.75
C VAL A 59 10.49 1.48 -1.84
N VAL A 60 9.62 1.74 -0.86
CA VAL A 60 9.18 0.76 0.13
C VAL A 60 7.72 0.37 -0.01
N HIS A 61 6.90 1.24 -0.60
CA HIS A 61 5.49 0.97 -0.83
C HIS A 61 5.01 1.75 -2.04
N VAL A 62 4.11 1.14 -2.82
CA VAL A 62 3.37 1.79 -3.90
C VAL A 62 1.90 1.45 -3.74
N THR A 63 1.03 2.45 -3.81
CA THR A 63 -0.42 2.26 -3.78
C THR A 63 -1.10 3.24 -4.74
N TYR A 64 -2.40 3.05 -4.96
CA TYR A 64 -3.22 3.97 -5.74
C TYR A 64 -4.28 4.59 -4.85
N THR A 65 -4.65 5.84 -5.14
CA THR A 65 -5.78 6.48 -4.46
C THR A 65 -7.10 5.84 -4.84
N ASP A 66 -8.00 5.70 -3.86
CA ASP A 66 -9.37 5.18 -4.08
C ASP A 66 -10.30 6.23 -4.74
N GLU A 67 -11.58 5.88 -4.91
CA GLU A 67 -12.59 6.77 -5.52
C GLU A 67 -12.81 8.09 -4.76
N LEU A 68 -12.48 8.11 -3.46
CA LEU A 68 -12.51 9.29 -2.61
C LEU A 68 -11.14 9.97 -2.50
N GLY A 69 -10.20 9.61 -3.37
CA GLY A 69 -8.84 10.14 -3.41
C GLY A 69 -7.97 9.69 -2.24
N ARG A 70 -8.40 8.73 -1.43
CA ARG A 70 -7.69 8.33 -0.20
C ARG A 70 -6.57 7.35 -0.49
N PHE A 71 -5.48 7.48 0.24
CA PHE A 71 -4.39 6.51 0.29
C PHE A 71 -3.89 6.33 1.72
N ALA A 72 -3.22 5.20 1.97
CA ALA A 72 -2.64 4.89 3.26
C ALA A 72 -1.29 4.20 3.07
N PHE A 73 -0.34 4.57 3.92
CA PHE A 73 0.91 3.84 4.10
C PHE A 73 1.07 3.44 5.55
N GLY A 74 1.30 2.16 5.78
CA GLY A 74 1.62 1.66 7.09
C GLY A 74 1.65 0.14 7.13
N PRO A 75 2.09 -0.43 8.24
CA PRO A 75 2.76 0.27 9.36
C PRO A 75 4.16 0.80 8.97
N LEU A 76 4.54 1.98 9.46
CA LEU A 76 5.82 2.65 9.17
C LEU A 76 6.84 2.48 10.30
N GLU A 77 8.13 2.55 9.99
CA GLU A 77 9.16 2.46 11.02
C GLU A 77 9.29 3.80 11.80
N PRO A 78 9.19 3.79 13.14
CA PRO A 78 9.33 5.01 13.93
C PRO A 78 10.70 5.67 13.74
N GLY A 79 10.70 6.99 13.52
CA GLY A 79 11.94 7.78 13.37
C GLY A 79 12.60 7.70 11.99
N ALA A 80 12.09 6.87 11.08
CA ALA A 80 12.54 6.88 9.69
C ALA A 80 12.02 8.11 8.94
N LEU A 81 12.83 8.64 8.02
CA LEU A 81 12.42 9.72 7.12
C LEU A 81 11.83 9.11 5.85
N TYR A 82 10.61 9.52 5.50
CA TYR A 82 9.94 9.09 4.29
C TYR A 82 9.64 10.28 3.39
N GLN A 83 9.78 10.07 2.08
CA GLN A 83 9.26 10.93 1.04
C GLN A 83 8.03 10.28 0.42
N VAL A 84 6.95 11.05 0.24
CA VAL A 84 5.76 10.64 -0.50
C VAL A 84 5.69 11.41 -1.80
N SER A 85 5.50 10.71 -2.90
CA SER A 85 5.29 11.31 -4.22
C SER A 85 3.96 10.83 -4.80
N LEU A 86 3.15 11.78 -5.26
CA LEU A 86 1.85 11.54 -5.87
C LEU A 86 1.92 11.90 -7.35
N HIS A 87 1.52 10.96 -8.20
CA HIS A 87 1.49 11.15 -9.65
C HIS A 87 0.07 10.91 -10.15
N ALA A 88 -0.64 12.00 -10.48
CA ALA A 88 -1.90 11.93 -11.19
C ALA A 88 -1.62 11.70 -12.69
N ASP A 89 -2.36 10.78 -13.31
CA ASP A 89 -2.59 10.75 -14.76
C ASP A 89 -1.36 10.60 -15.69
N ALA A 90 -0.21 10.11 -15.20
CA ALA A 90 1.04 10.06 -15.98
C ALA A 90 1.50 8.65 -16.42
N MET A 91 0.85 7.57 -15.99
CA MET A 91 1.23 6.23 -16.41
C MET A 91 0.27 5.74 -17.49
N LEU A 92 0.75 5.74 -18.74
CA LEU A 92 0.11 5.03 -19.85
C LEU A 92 -0.20 3.59 -19.41
N ARG A 93 -1.47 3.31 -19.12
CA ARG A 93 -1.93 1.94 -18.86
C ARG A 93 -2.01 1.23 -20.21
N ARG A 94 -1.17 0.21 -20.40
CA ARG A 94 -1.43 -0.83 -21.40
C ARG A 94 -2.09 -2.00 -20.69
N SER A 95 -3.27 -2.37 -21.15
CA SER A 95 -3.85 -3.68 -20.83
C SER A 95 -3.09 -4.72 -21.64
N LEU A 96 -2.66 -5.79 -20.99
CA LEU A 96 -2.18 -6.99 -21.65
C LEU A 96 -3.28 -8.03 -21.52
N GLU A 97 -3.80 -8.50 -22.64
CA GLU A 97 -4.67 -9.67 -22.68
C GLU A 97 -3.81 -10.87 -23.04
N GLN A 98 -3.89 -11.91 -22.22
CA GLN A 98 -3.24 -13.18 -22.53
C GLN A 98 -4.12 -13.90 -23.56
N PRO A 99 -3.55 -14.45 -24.65
CA PRO A 99 -4.34 -15.22 -25.61
C PRO A 99 -4.96 -16.44 -24.92
N GLU A 100 -6.22 -16.74 -25.20
CA GLU A 100 -6.79 -18.05 -24.87
C GLU A 100 -6.08 -19.12 -25.73
N GLU A 101 -5.66 -20.23 -25.10
CA GLU A 101 -5.06 -21.41 -25.78
C GLU A 101 -6.09 -22.17 -26.63
#